data_AF-A0A7S1ZL84-F1
#
_entry.id   AF-A0A7S1ZL84-F1
#
_cell.length_a   1.000
_cell.length_b   1.000
_cell.length_c   1.000
_cell.angle_alpha   90.00
_cell.angle_beta   90.00
_cell.angle_gamma   90.00
#
_symmetry.space_group_name_H-M   'P 1'
#
loop_
_entity.id
_entity.type
_entity.pdbx_description
1 polymer ?
#
loop_
_entity_poly.entity_id
_entity_poly.type
_entity_poly.pdbx_seq_one_letter_code
_entity_poly.pdbx_strand_id
1 'polypeptide(L)'
;MPTGVQPTDSLYEMSEVGSDQSSDEENVDFTATSGKYNPGEVESIYNDNEQVPPQRKIQYLLMMAKDCIPGFDVKTTHPYPIFLGRKGWRSILLVTKSVLSQEIRRRKPEARLNIKNKRVEEIEKLLSLWPVSDQKDIDFITAKEMEYRNTLLRKLHDERTERKRKSPQTKLDRLRFILCFHDKKIREAFILSQNTATSEELGGQNSETREPSFYDLIAKKFNDEDFLPKTEALPGLHEDFAKSTLVPKSNYFLTKNNA
;
A
#
# COMPACT_ATOMS: atom_id res chain seq x y z
N MET A 1 28.46 -30.19 25.94
CA MET A 1 28.76 -29.54 24.64
C MET A 1 28.35 -30.51 23.54
N PRO A 2 27.78 -30.10 22.39
CA PRO A 2 27.55 -28.74 21.85
C PRO A 2 26.05 -28.39 21.72
N THR A 3 25.59 -27.22 22.19
CA THR A 3 25.29 -25.98 21.41
C THR A 3 24.37 -26.18 20.20
N GLY A 4 23.05 -26.04 20.44
CA GLY A 4 22.04 -25.82 19.42
C GLY A 4 21.93 -24.34 19.08
N VAL A 5 22.23 -24.03 17.83
CA VAL A 5 22.36 -22.71 17.20
C VAL A 5 20.99 -22.03 17.05
N GLN A 6 20.90 -20.76 17.41
CA GLN A 6 19.78 -19.89 17.06
C GLN A 6 19.86 -19.46 15.58
N PRO A 7 18.73 -19.33 14.87
CA PRO A 7 18.73 -18.63 13.59
C PRO A 7 18.76 -17.13 13.82
N THR A 8 19.87 -16.52 13.41
CA THR A 8 19.99 -15.08 13.19
C THR A 8 19.22 -14.72 11.91
N ASP A 9 18.06 -14.06 12.06
CA ASP A 9 17.45 -13.38 10.93
C ASP A 9 18.23 -12.11 10.62
N SER A 10 19.05 -12.28 9.59
CA SER A 10 19.87 -11.35 8.85
C SER A 10 19.25 -9.96 8.68
N LEU A 11 19.99 -8.98 9.19
CA LEU A 11 20.14 -7.60 8.72
C LEU A 11 19.56 -7.34 7.33
N TYR A 12 18.56 -6.47 7.29
CA TYR A 12 18.10 -5.81 6.07
C TYR A 12 19.17 -4.78 5.68
N GLU A 13 19.95 -5.13 4.68
CA GLU A 13 20.99 -4.29 4.08
C GLU A 13 20.31 -3.06 3.44
N MET A 14 20.45 -1.91 4.09
CA MET A 14 19.97 -0.63 3.59
C MET A 14 20.88 -0.20 2.44
N SER A 15 20.53 -0.58 1.21
CA SER A 15 21.17 -0.05 0.01
C SER A 15 20.92 1.46 -0.07
N GLU A 16 21.99 2.24 0.04
CA GLU A 16 22.02 3.66 -0.26
C GLU A 16 21.68 3.88 -1.74
N VAL A 17 20.46 4.37 -2.01
CA VAL A 17 20.06 4.77 -3.36
C VAL A 17 19.94 6.28 -3.42
N GLY A 18 20.91 6.87 -4.13
CA GLY A 18 20.73 7.97 -5.07
C GLY A 18 20.03 9.21 -4.57
N SER A 19 20.81 10.25 -4.29
CA SER A 19 20.36 11.63 -4.19
C SER A 19 19.91 12.15 -5.56
N ASP A 20 18.64 11.90 -5.92
CA ASP A 20 18.00 12.63 -7.02
C ASP A 20 17.39 13.92 -6.48
N GLN A 21 18.14 15.00 -6.69
CA GLN A 21 17.65 16.38 -6.65
C GLN A 21 17.02 16.68 -8.01
N SER A 22 15.69 16.59 -8.13
CA SER A 22 14.97 17.29 -9.19
C SER A 22 13.71 17.92 -8.60
N SER A 23 13.85 19.20 -8.28
CA SER A 23 12.82 20.10 -7.79
C SER A 23 12.02 20.69 -8.95
N ASP A 24 10.80 20.20 -9.14
CA ASP A 24 9.74 21.02 -9.72
C ASP A 24 8.96 21.64 -8.55
N GLU A 25 9.55 22.70 -7.97
CA GLU A 25 8.84 23.59 -7.06
C GLU A 25 7.88 24.46 -7.89
N GLU A 26 6.64 23.99 -8.07
CA GLU A 26 5.56 24.87 -8.50
C GLU A 26 5.42 26.02 -7.51
N ASN A 27 5.53 27.21 -8.06
CA ASN A 27 5.64 28.49 -7.40
C ASN A 27 4.26 28.92 -6.89
N VAL A 28 3.81 28.32 -5.80
CA VAL A 28 2.60 28.77 -5.09
C VAL A 28 3.01 29.92 -4.18
N ASP A 29 2.86 31.15 -4.67
CA ASP A 29 3.01 32.36 -3.88
C ASP A 29 1.84 32.42 -2.89
N PHE A 30 2.14 32.02 -1.66
CA PHE A 30 1.17 31.95 -0.57
C PHE A 30 0.92 33.37 -0.07
N THR A 31 -0.22 33.96 -0.43
CA THR A 31 -0.62 35.30 0.01
C THR A 31 -0.82 35.30 1.53
N ALA A 32 0.17 35.86 2.23
CA ALA A 32 0.17 35.96 3.68
C ALA A 32 -0.89 36.96 4.16
N THR A 33 -1.84 36.47 4.95
CA THR A 33 -2.62 37.32 5.87
C THR A 33 -1.66 37.86 6.94
N SER A 34 -1.59 39.18 7.06
CA SER A 34 -0.77 39.95 8.02
C SER A 34 -1.30 39.87 9.47
N GLY A 35 -1.76 38.69 9.89
CA GLY A 35 -2.31 38.44 11.21
C GLY A 35 -1.24 38.29 12.28
N LYS A 36 -1.51 38.80 13.48
CA LYS A 36 -0.74 38.48 14.69
C LYS A 36 -0.82 36.97 14.96
N TYR A 37 0.26 36.38 15.45
CA TYR A 37 0.25 35.00 15.96
C TYR A 37 -0.78 34.89 17.08
N ASN A 38 -1.81 34.07 16.87
CA ASN A 38 -2.80 33.73 17.86
C ASN A 38 -2.62 32.24 18.22
N PRO A 39 -2.23 31.92 19.46
CA PRO A 39 -2.21 30.55 19.95
C PRO A 39 -3.61 29.90 19.87
N GLY A 40 -3.72 28.60 19.57
CA GLY A 40 -5.00 27.87 19.55
C GLY A 40 -5.76 27.90 18.21
N GLU A 41 -5.12 28.37 17.13
CA GLU A 41 -5.68 28.50 15.79
C GLU A 41 -5.20 27.41 14.80
N VAL A 42 -4.34 26.46 15.21
CA VAL A 42 -3.80 25.44 14.29
C VAL A 42 -4.92 24.64 13.62
N GLU A 43 -5.97 24.30 14.37
CA GLU A 43 -7.14 23.60 13.83
C GLU A 43 -7.84 24.40 12.73
N SER A 44 -8.07 25.70 12.96
CA SER A 44 -8.72 26.57 11.98
C SER A 44 -7.90 26.67 10.70
N ILE A 45 -6.59 26.86 10.82
CA ILE A 45 -5.65 26.93 9.69
C ILE A 45 -5.58 25.60 8.94
N TYR A 46 -5.55 24.48 9.67
CA TYR A 46 -5.54 23.14 9.09
C TYR A 46 -6.80 22.84 8.28
N ASN A 47 -7.95 23.33 8.74
CA ASN A 47 -9.23 23.10 8.08
C ASN A 47 -9.44 24.04 6.89
N ASP A 48 -8.82 25.20 6.88
CA ASP A 48 -8.85 26.14 5.76
C ASP A 48 -7.98 25.65 4.59
N ASN A 49 -8.63 25.36 3.45
CA ASN A 49 -7.95 24.86 2.25
C ASN A 49 -7.17 25.95 1.50
N GLU A 50 -7.48 27.22 1.71
CA GLU A 50 -6.69 28.34 1.18
C GLU A 50 -5.37 28.47 1.94
N GLN A 51 -5.37 28.13 3.24
CA GLN A 51 -4.19 28.18 4.10
C GLN A 51 -3.39 26.88 4.09
N VAL A 52 -4.02 25.72 4.04
CA VAL A 52 -3.33 24.44 3.93
C VAL A 52 -4.02 23.60 2.87
N PRO A 53 -3.47 23.58 1.63
CA PRO A 53 -4.05 22.80 0.55
C PRO A 53 -4.19 21.32 0.93
N PRO A 54 -5.26 20.62 0.50
CA PRO A 54 -5.52 19.23 0.87
C PRO A 54 -4.32 18.29 0.69
N GLN A 55 -3.52 18.50 -0.36
CA GLN A 55 -2.34 17.69 -0.68
C GLN A 55 -1.20 17.86 0.34
N ARG A 56 -1.17 18.98 1.06
CA ARG A 56 -0.12 19.34 2.03
C ARG A 56 -0.55 19.19 3.48
N LYS A 57 -1.83 18.90 3.76
CA LYS A 57 -2.35 18.76 5.12
C LYS A 57 -1.56 17.76 5.96
N ILE A 58 -1.24 16.59 5.39
CA ILE A 58 -0.45 15.56 6.09
C ILE A 58 0.96 16.08 6.39
N GLN A 59 1.64 16.69 5.42
CA GLN A 59 2.98 17.25 5.63
C GLN A 59 3.00 18.31 6.74
N TYR A 60 2.03 19.22 6.70
CA TYR A 60 1.88 20.27 7.71
C TYR A 60 1.67 19.67 9.10
N LEU A 61 0.76 18.70 9.22
CA LEU A 61 0.49 18.03 10.49
C LEU A 61 1.71 17.28 11.04
N LEU A 62 2.39 16.47 10.22
CA LEU A 62 3.52 15.67 10.67
C LEU A 62 4.73 16.54 11.04
N MET A 63 4.92 17.67 10.37
CA MET A 63 5.90 18.68 10.78
C MET A 63 5.60 19.18 12.20
N MET A 64 4.34 19.55 12.47
CA MET A 64 3.91 20.05 13.78
C MET A 64 4.00 18.99 14.88
N ALA A 65 3.73 17.72 14.53
CA ALA A 65 3.80 16.59 15.45
C ALA A 65 5.20 16.39 16.06
N LYS A 66 6.27 16.80 15.35
CA LYS A 66 7.66 16.76 15.85
C LYS A 66 7.86 17.61 17.11
N ASP A 67 7.14 18.72 17.22
CA ASP A 67 7.20 19.60 18.40
C ASP A 67 6.27 19.11 19.52
N CYS A 68 5.16 18.46 19.17
CA CYS A 68 4.08 18.13 20.10
C CYS A 68 4.19 16.73 20.71
N ILE A 69 4.83 15.78 20.00
CA ILE A 69 4.89 14.37 20.39
C ILE A 69 6.35 14.01 20.70
N PRO A 70 6.70 13.70 21.97
CA PRO A 70 8.06 13.35 22.34
C PRO A 70 8.62 12.16 21.54
N GLY A 71 9.79 12.35 20.95
CA GLY A 71 10.48 11.32 20.18
C GLY A 71 9.87 11.01 18.80
N PHE A 72 8.88 11.81 18.36
CA PHE A 72 8.30 11.65 17.04
C PHE A 72 9.26 12.08 15.94
N ASP A 73 9.43 11.20 14.95
CA ASP A 73 10.09 11.50 13.69
C ASP A 73 9.48 10.59 12.61
N VAL A 74 9.06 11.17 11.49
CA VAL A 74 8.51 10.46 10.32
C VAL A 74 9.47 9.37 9.81
N LYS A 75 10.79 9.55 9.99
CA LYS A 75 11.82 8.59 9.57
C LYS A 75 11.98 7.39 10.49
N THR A 76 11.47 7.44 11.72
CA THR A 76 11.67 6.37 12.72
C THR A 76 10.36 5.85 13.32
N THR A 77 9.31 6.68 13.36
CA THR A 77 8.05 6.36 14.02
C THR A 77 7.19 5.46 13.13
N HIS A 78 6.85 4.26 13.61
CA HIS A 78 5.99 3.35 12.86
C HIS A 78 4.56 3.93 12.68
N PRO A 79 3.93 3.85 11.49
CA PRO A 79 4.32 3.09 10.29
C PRO A 79 5.03 3.92 9.20
N TYR A 80 5.32 5.20 9.42
CA TYR A 80 5.80 6.12 8.40
C TYR A 80 7.03 5.64 7.60
N PRO A 81 8.07 5.02 8.20
CA PRO A 81 9.25 4.54 7.48
C PRO A 81 8.91 3.53 6.37
N ILE A 82 7.91 2.67 6.60
CA ILE A 82 7.46 1.67 5.62
C ILE A 82 6.88 2.37 4.39
N PHE A 83 6.16 3.47 4.59
CA PHE A 83 5.57 4.24 3.51
C PHE A 83 6.61 5.13 2.81
N LEU A 84 7.63 5.64 3.50
CA LEU A 84 8.72 6.42 2.87
C LEU A 84 9.51 5.63 1.81
N GLY A 85 9.55 4.30 1.94
CA GLY A 85 10.13 3.40 0.93
C GLY A 85 9.26 3.21 -0.32
N ARG A 86 8.02 3.74 -0.34
CA ARG A 86 7.07 3.55 -1.45
C ARG A 86 7.06 4.77 -2.38
N LYS A 87 6.86 4.51 -3.67
CA LYS A 87 6.76 5.55 -4.71
C LYS A 87 5.65 6.55 -4.37
N GLY A 88 5.95 7.85 -4.45
CA GLY A 88 5.00 8.95 -4.24
C GLY A 88 4.70 9.31 -2.77
N TRP A 89 5.18 8.53 -1.80
CA TRP A 89 4.88 8.81 -0.39
C TRP A 89 5.84 9.83 0.25
N ARG A 90 7.05 9.98 -0.29
CA ARG A 90 8.00 11.00 0.19
C ARG A 90 7.43 12.41 0.08
N SER A 91 6.78 12.73 -1.04
CA SER A 91 6.12 14.02 -1.27
C SER A 91 4.83 14.22 -0.47
N ILE A 92 4.39 13.22 0.31
CA ILE A 92 3.21 13.30 1.19
C ILE A 92 3.64 13.38 2.66
N LEU A 93 4.74 12.70 3.02
CA LEU A 93 5.16 12.54 4.42
C LEU A 93 6.30 13.47 4.83
N LEU A 94 7.19 13.83 3.91
CA LEU A 94 8.31 14.71 4.22
C LEU A 94 7.91 16.17 4.07
N VAL A 95 8.38 17.01 4.99
CA VAL A 95 8.09 18.43 4.97
C VAL A 95 8.83 19.12 3.82
N THR A 96 8.23 20.18 3.28
CA THR A 96 8.86 21.03 2.26
C THR A 96 9.23 22.38 2.85
N LYS A 97 10.16 23.10 2.20
CA LYS A 97 10.55 24.45 2.62
C LYS A 97 9.36 25.41 2.67
N SER A 98 8.42 25.27 1.73
CA SER A 98 7.22 26.11 1.66
C SER A 98 6.37 26.00 2.94
N VAL A 99 6.12 24.77 3.40
CA VAL A 99 5.35 24.49 4.62
C VAL A 99 6.06 25.04 5.86
N LEU A 100 7.37 24.80 5.97
CA LEU A 100 8.18 25.36 7.06
C LEU A 100 8.19 26.90 7.06
N SER A 101 8.26 27.51 5.87
CA SER A 101 8.27 28.96 5.73
C SER A 101 6.97 29.59 6.21
N GLN A 102 5.85 28.98 5.85
CA GLN A 102 4.54 29.42 6.26
C GLN A 102 4.41 29.37 7.79
N GLU A 103 4.85 28.27 8.40
CA GLU A 103 4.77 28.10 9.85
C GLU A 103 5.71 29.06 10.61
N ILE A 104 6.91 29.31 10.10
CA ILE A 104 7.81 30.34 10.64
C ILE A 104 7.15 31.72 10.63
N ARG A 105 6.55 32.11 9.50
CA ARG A 105 5.85 33.39 9.38
C ARG A 105 4.68 33.48 10.36
N ARG A 106 3.98 32.37 10.57
CA ARG A 106 2.89 32.28 11.55
C ARG A 106 3.40 32.50 12.97
N ARG A 107 4.43 31.76 13.41
CA ARG A 107 4.96 31.82 14.79
C ARG A 107 5.74 33.10 15.09
N LYS A 108 6.47 33.63 14.10
CA LYS A 108 7.33 34.81 14.20
C LYS A 108 7.21 35.67 12.95
N PRO A 109 6.13 36.48 12.82
CA PRO A 109 5.89 37.31 11.64
C PRO A 109 6.99 38.37 11.40
N GLU A 110 7.70 38.79 12.46
CA GLU A 110 8.81 39.74 12.36
C GLU A 110 10.12 39.11 11.88
N ALA A 111 10.22 37.78 11.80
CA ALA A 111 11.46 37.10 11.42
C ALA A 111 11.76 37.28 9.92
N ARG A 112 12.78 38.08 9.63
CA ARG A 112 13.30 38.25 8.26
C ARG A 112 14.34 37.15 7.95
N LEU A 113 13.85 35.97 7.56
CA LEU A 113 14.70 34.84 7.21
C LEU A 113 14.82 34.70 5.69
N ASN A 114 16.05 34.56 5.20
CA ASN A 114 16.29 34.15 3.81
C ASN A 114 16.13 32.63 3.68
N ILE A 115 14.89 32.18 3.56
CA ILE A 115 14.54 30.74 3.61
C ILE A 115 14.98 30.00 2.32
N LYS A 116 15.00 30.70 1.18
CA LYS A 116 15.39 30.13 -0.12
C LYS A 116 16.77 29.47 -0.07
N ASN A 117 17.72 30.16 0.56
CA ASN A 117 19.12 29.74 0.62
C ASN A 117 19.45 28.76 1.76
N LYS A 118 18.51 28.48 2.66
CA LYS A 118 18.72 27.57 3.79
C LYS A 118 18.35 26.13 3.43
N ARG A 119 19.03 25.18 4.04
CA ARG A 119 18.66 23.75 3.96
C ARG A 119 17.42 23.48 4.82
N VAL A 120 16.66 22.43 4.50
CA VAL A 120 15.43 22.08 5.22
C VAL A 120 15.70 21.87 6.70
N GLU A 121 16.79 21.17 7.03
CA GLU A 121 17.20 20.86 8.40
C GLU A 121 17.55 22.12 9.21
N GLU A 122 18.09 23.14 8.56
CA GLU A 122 18.40 24.42 9.22
C GLU A 122 17.11 25.19 9.54
N ILE A 123 16.12 25.11 8.65
CA ILE A 123 14.81 25.75 8.85
C ILE A 123 14.04 25.02 9.95
N GLU A 124 14.07 23.68 9.99
CA GLU A 124 13.50 22.88 11.08
C GLU A 124 14.14 23.24 12.44
N LYS A 125 15.46 23.40 12.48
CA LYS A 125 16.16 23.84 13.71
C LYS A 125 15.68 25.22 14.18
N LEU A 126 15.40 26.14 13.27
CA LEU A 126 14.83 27.44 13.64
C LEU A 126 13.41 27.28 14.22
N LEU A 127 12.59 26.41 13.62
CA LEU A 127 11.25 26.14 14.12
C LEU A 127 11.26 25.61 15.57
N SER A 128 12.26 24.78 15.90
CA SER A 128 12.42 24.21 17.24
C SER A 128 12.72 25.25 18.33
N LEU A 129 13.18 26.45 17.96
CA LEU A 129 13.37 27.57 18.89
C LEU A 129 12.04 28.24 19.27
N TRP A 130 10.98 28.00 18.51
CA TRP A 130 9.65 28.57 18.72
C TRP A 130 8.61 27.44 18.76
N PRO A 131 8.69 26.51 19.72
CA PRO A 131 7.80 25.34 19.75
C PRO A 131 6.33 25.75 19.90
N VAL A 132 5.43 24.84 19.52
CA VAL A 132 4.00 24.99 19.82
C VAL A 132 3.83 24.93 21.33
N SER A 133 3.32 26.01 21.93
CA SER A 133 3.14 26.13 23.38
C SER A 133 1.68 26.01 23.83
N ASP A 134 0.73 26.17 22.91
CA ASP A 134 -0.69 26.15 23.23
C ASP A 134 -1.22 24.72 23.36
N GLN A 135 -1.88 24.42 24.49
CA GLN A 135 -2.36 23.07 24.77
C GLN A 135 -3.44 22.61 23.78
N LYS A 136 -4.32 23.51 23.33
CA LYS A 136 -5.39 23.17 22.39
C LYS A 136 -4.80 22.77 21.03
N ASP A 137 -3.77 23.49 20.58
CA ASP A 137 -3.04 23.13 19.36
C ASP A 137 -2.34 21.76 19.53
N ILE A 138 -1.65 21.54 20.66
CA ILE A 138 -0.97 20.27 20.96
C ILE A 138 -1.96 19.09 20.96
N ASP A 139 -3.12 19.24 21.61
CA ASP A 139 -4.16 18.21 21.69
C ASP A 139 -4.71 17.89 20.30
N PHE A 140 -4.99 18.92 19.50
CA PHE A 140 -5.45 18.76 18.13
C PHE A 140 -4.43 18.01 17.26
N ILE A 141 -3.16 18.45 17.28
CA ILE A 141 -2.07 17.85 16.49
C ILE A 141 -1.89 16.39 16.89
N THR A 142 -1.86 16.10 18.19
CA THR A 142 -1.68 14.74 18.73
C THR A 142 -2.84 13.83 18.32
N ALA A 143 -4.08 14.30 18.45
CA ALA A 143 -5.27 13.54 18.08
C ALA A 143 -5.31 13.25 16.57
N LYS A 144 -5.04 14.26 15.74
CA LYS A 144 -5.01 14.11 14.27
C LYS A 144 -3.88 13.21 13.82
N GLU A 145 -2.68 13.37 14.37
CA GLU A 145 -1.55 12.50 14.04
C GLU A 145 -1.89 11.04 14.31
N MET A 146 -2.50 10.76 15.48
CA MET A 146 -2.93 9.41 15.84
C MET A 146 -4.00 8.86 14.87
N GLU A 147 -4.97 9.68 14.46
CA GLU A 147 -5.98 9.31 13.46
C GLU A 147 -5.33 8.90 12.13
N TYR A 148 -4.36 9.68 11.65
CA TYR A 148 -3.61 9.37 10.43
C TYR A 148 -2.76 8.11 10.59
N ARG A 149 -2.05 7.97 11.71
CA ARG A 149 -1.25 6.80 12.02
C ARG A 149 -2.10 5.52 11.99
N ASN A 150 -3.27 5.55 12.62
CA ASN A 150 -4.24 4.44 12.61
C ASN A 150 -4.77 4.12 11.21
N THR A 151 -4.94 5.13 10.36
CA THR A 151 -5.35 4.93 8.97
C THR A 151 -4.25 4.24 8.15
N LEU A 152 -2.99 4.62 8.34
CA LEU A 152 -1.85 3.96 7.69
C LEU A 152 -1.66 2.52 8.19
N LEU A 153 -1.83 2.28 9.50
CA LEU A 153 -1.79 0.93 10.08
C LEU A 153 -2.88 0.03 9.48
N ARG A 154 -4.11 0.54 9.32
CA ARG A 154 -5.19 -0.18 8.65
C ARG A 154 -4.83 -0.55 7.22
N LYS A 155 -4.29 0.40 6.43
CA LYS A 155 -3.80 0.11 5.06
C LYS A 155 -2.78 -1.03 5.03
N LEU A 156 -1.82 -1.05 5.97
CA LEU A 156 -0.84 -2.13 6.06
C LEU A 156 -1.47 -3.47 6.42
N HIS A 157 -2.47 -3.46 7.31
CA HIS A 157 -3.21 -4.66 7.67
C HIS A 157 -3.97 -5.21 6.47
N ASP A 158 -4.72 -4.36 5.77
CA ASP A 158 -5.53 -4.72 4.62
C ASP A 158 -4.65 -5.31 3.51
N GLU A 159 -3.53 -4.65 3.17
CA GLU A 159 -2.56 -5.16 2.20
C GLU A 159 -2.01 -6.54 2.59
N ARG A 160 -1.73 -6.77 3.88
CA ARG A 160 -1.25 -8.07 4.37
C ARG A 160 -2.34 -9.14 4.24
N THR A 161 -3.59 -8.80 4.51
CA THR A 161 -4.71 -9.73 4.33
C THR A 161 -4.98 -10.03 2.87
N GLU A 162 -4.90 -9.04 1.98
CA GLU A 162 -5.04 -9.24 0.54
C GLU A 162 -3.92 -10.11 -0.04
N ARG A 163 -2.67 -9.90 0.39
CA ARG A 163 -1.55 -10.78 0.01
C ARG A 163 -1.76 -12.21 0.47
N LYS A 164 -2.33 -12.42 1.67
CA LYS A 164 -2.70 -13.76 2.16
C LYS A 164 -3.85 -14.38 1.36
N ARG A 165 -4.80 -13.57 0.88
CA ARG A 165 -5.89 -14.05 0.00
C ARG A 165 -5.39 -14.43 -1.39
N LYS A 166 -4.35 -13.76 -1.88
CA LYS A 166 -3.65 -14.09 -3.13
C LYS A 166 -2.51 -15.08 -2.84
N SER A 167 -2.86 -16.30 -2.43
CA SER A 167 -1.88 -17.41 -2.39
C SER A 167 -1.22 -17.52 -3.77
N PRO A 168 0.12 -17.51 -3.88
CA PRO A 168 0.77 -17.72 -5.17
C PRO A 168 0.41 -19.10 -5.70
N GLN A 169 0.01 -19.17 -6.97
CA GLN A 169 -0.32 -20.43 -7.62
C GLN A 169 0.92 -21.33 -7.66
N THR A 170 0.83 -22.52 -7.09
CA THR A 170 1.93 -23.49 -7.07
C THR A 170 1.98 -24.32 -8.35
N LYS A 171 3.07 -25.07 -8.57
CA LYS A 171 3.17 -26.02 -9.68
C LYS A 171 2.08 -27.11 -9.60
N LEU A 172 1.72 -27.54 -8.40
CA LEU A 172 0.66 -28.53 -8.17
C LEU A 172 -0.72 -27.97 -8.51
N ASP A 173 -0.98 -26.69 -8.22
CA ASP A 173 -2.24 -26.04 -8.61
C ASP A 173 -2.39 -25.99 -10.13
N ARG A 174 -1.31 -25.70 -10.87
CA ARG A 174 -1.33 -25.75 -12.34
C ARG A 174 -1.63 -27.15 -12.86
N LEU A 175 -1.03 -28.17 -12.25
CA LEU A 175 -1.28 -29.56 -12.61
C LEU A 175 -2.73 -29.98 -12.30
N ARG A 176 -3.27 -29.57 -11.15
CA ARG A 176 -4.66 -29.78 -10.75
C ARG A 176 -5.62 -29.15 -11.75
N PHE A 177 -5.32 -27.94 -12.23
CA PHE A 177 -6.08 -27.26 -13.28
C PHE A 177 -6.10 -28.07 -14.58
N ILE A 178 -4.94 -28.56 -15.05
CA ILE A 178 -4.86 -29.42 -16.24
C ILE A 178 -5.70 -30.69 -16.06
N LEU A 179 -5.63 -31.33 -14.89
CA LEU A 179 -6.39 -32.55 -14.60
C LEU A 179 -7.92 -32.30 -14.55
N CYS A 180 -8.39 -31.06 -14.40
CA CYS A 180 -9.82 -30.75 -14.52
C CYS A 180 -10.36 -31.05 -15.94
N PHE A 181 -9.53 -30.97 -16.98
CA PHE A 181 -9.91 -31.28 -18.37
C PHE A 181 -10.18 -32.76 -18.64
N HIS A 182 -9.87 -33.66 -17.69
CA HIS A 182 -10.30 -35.05 -17.79
C HIS A 182 -11.83 -35.17 -17.67
N ASP A 183 -12.51 -34.18 -17.09
CA ASP A 183 -13.96 -34.11 -17.14
C ASP A 183 -14.46 -33.84 -18.56
N LYS A 184 -15.33 -34.72 -19.04
CA LYS A 184 -15.94 -34.57 -20.36
C LYS A 184 -16.72 -33.26 -20.48
N LYS A 185 -17.46 -32.85 -19.44
CA LYS A 185 -18.28 -31.63 -19.47
C LYS A 185 -17.43 -30.37 -19.60
N ILE A 186 -16.33 -30.30 -18.86
CA ILE A 186 -15.39 -29.18 -18.91
C ILE A 186 -14.73 -29.09 -20.30
N ARG A 187 -14.31 -30.23 -20.84
CA ARG A 187 -13.69 -30.29 -22.17
C ARG A 187 -14.67 -29.92 -23.28
N GLU A 188 -15.91 -30.39 -23.23
CA GLU A 188 -16.95 -30.00 -24.19
C GLU A 188 -17.23 -28.49 -24.12
N ALA A 189 -17.38 -27.93 -22.92
CA ALA A 189 -17.55 -26.49 -22.73
C ALA A 189 -16.33 -25.67 -23.20
N PHE A 190 -15.11 -26.20 -23.01
CA PHE A 190 -13.89 -25.59 -23.54
C PHE A 190 -13.92 -25.51 -25.06
N ILE A 191 -14.20 -26.64 -25.73
CA ILE A 191 -14.27 -26.70 -27.20
C ILE A 191 -15.32 -25.71 -27.72
N LEU A 192 -16.50 -25.67 -27.10
CA LEU A 192 -17.55 -24.71 -27.44
C LEU A 192 -17.10 -23.26 -27.27
N SER A 193 -16.33 -22.95 -26.22
CA SER A 193 -15.79 -21.60 -26.00
C SER A 193 -14.77 -21.14 -27.03
N GLN A 194 -14.16 -22.07 -27.79
CA GLN A 194 -13.23 -21.74 -28.88
C GLN A 194 -13.95 -21.43 -30.19
N ASN A 195 -15.25 -21.74 -30.30
CA ASN A 195 -16.03 -21.39 -31.47
C ASN A 195 -16.36 -19.89 -31.45
N THR A 196 -16.45 -19.29 -32.64
CA THR A 196 -16.87 -17.89 -32.78
C THR A 196 -18.34 -17.76 -32.34
N ALA A 197 -18.58 -17.01 -31.27
CA ALA A 197 -19.92 -16.75 -30.77
C ALA A 197 -20.75 -16.00 -31.81
N THR A 198 -21.99 -16.44 -32.00
CA THR A 198 -22.99 -15.75 -32.82
C THR A 198 -23.57 -14.55 -32.07
N SER A 199 -24.14 -13.58 -32.80
CA SER A 199 -24.67 -12.34 -32.22
C SER A 199 -25.73 -12.58 -31.13
N GLU A 200 -26.52 -13.65 -31.27
CA GLU A 200 -27.55 -14.06 -30.30
C GLU A 200 -26.94 -14.56 -28.97
N GLU A 201 -25.81 -15.27 -29.03
CA GLU A 201 -25.09 -15.77 -27.86
C GLU A 201 -24.37 -14.65 -27.08
N LEU A 202 -24.02 -13.55 -27.75
CA LEU A 202 -23.47 -12.36 -27.11
C LEU A 202 -24.54 -11.57 -26.32
N GLY A 203 -25.78 -11.54 -26.81
CA GLY A 203 -26.91 -10.87 -26.15
C GLY A 203 -27.36 -11.53 -24.84
N GLY A 204 -27.19 -12.85 -24.71
CA GLY A 204 -27.58 -13.62 -23.51
C GLY A 204 -26.60 -13.59 -22.34
N GLN A 205 -25.43 -12.95 -22.49
CA GLN A 205 -24.34 -13.04 -21.49
C GLN A 205 -24.66 -12.39 -20.14
N ASN A 206 -25.62 -11.48 -20.09
CA ASN A 206 -26.08 -10.77 -18.89
C ASN A 206 -27.41 -11.30 -18.33
N SER A 207 -27.90 -12.45 -18.81
CA SER A 207 -29.11 -13.07 -18.25
C SER A 207 -28.82 -13.86 -16.98
N GLU A 208 -29.75 -13.82 -16.01
CA GLU A 208 -29.66 -14.60 -14.77
C GLU A 208 -29.74 -16.12 -15.02
N THR A 209 -30.27 -16.53 -16.18
CA THR A 209 -30.49 -17.92 -16.60
C THR A 209 -29.36 -18.49 -17.48
N ARG A 210 -28.22 -17.81 -17.57
CA ARG A 210 -27.11 -18.22 -18.43
C ARG A 210 -26.54 -19.58 -18.01
N GLU A 211 -26.23 -20.43 -18.99
CA GLU A 211 -25.46 -21.65 -18.73
C GLU A 211 -24.06 -21.32 -18.18
N PRO A 212 -23.56 -22.11 -17.21
CA PRO A 212 -22.25 -21.88 -16.61
C PRO A 212 -21.16 -21.90 -17.67
N SER A 213 -20.30 -20.89 -17.67
CA SER A 213 -19.19 -20.83 -18.62
C SER A 213 -18.16 -21.91 -18.31
N PHE A 214 -17.31 -22.20 -19.29
CA PHE A 214 -16.16 -23.09 -19.12
C PHE A 214 -15.34 -22.78 -17.85
N TYR A 215 -15.06 -21.49 -17.60
CA TYR A 215 -14.32 -21.06 -16.40
C TYR A 215 -15.10 -21.30 -15.10
N ASP A 216 -16.43 -21.18 -15.12
CA ASP A 216 -17.27 -21.45 -13.94
C ASP A 216 -17.26 -22.95 -13.60
N LEU A 217 -17.30 -23.80 -14.63
CA LEU A 217 -17.21 -25.26 -14.48
C LEU A 217 -15.84 -25.69 -13.93
N ILE A 218 -14.74 -25.13 -14.46
CA ILE A 218 -13.41 -25.41 -13.91
C ILE A 218 -13.28 -24.87 -12.49
N ALA A 219 -13.66 -23.61 -12.22
CA ALA A 219 -13.55 -23.04 -10.88
C ALA A 219 -14.30 -23.86 -9.84
N LYS A 220 -15.51 -24.32 -10.17
CA LYS A 220 -16.29 -25.22 -9.32
C LYS A 220 -15.55 -26.53 -9.04
N LYS A 221 -15.03 -27.19 -10.08
CA LYS A 221 -14.34 -28.49 -9.93
C LYS A 221 -12.98 -28.37 -9.26
N PHE A 222 -12.23 -27.31 -9.56
CA PHE A 222 -10.91 -27.06 -9.01
C PHE A 222 -10.97 -26.83 -7.49
N ASN A 223 -11.94 -26.01 -7.05
CA ASN A 223 -12.12 -25.62 -5.66
C ASN A 223 -12.84 -26.69 -4.81
N ASP A 224 -13.37 -27.74 -5.45
CA ASP A 224 -13.97 -28.88 -4.77
C ASP A 224 -12.92 -29.62 -3.91
N GLU A 225 -13.23 -29.79 -2.63
CA GLU A 225 -12.33 -30.43 -1.66
C GLU A 225 -12.32 -31.95 -1.80
N ASP A 226 -13.44 -32.51 -2.28
CA ASP A 226 -13.59 -33.95 -2.52
C ASP A 226 -12.93 -34.38 -3.84
N PHE A 227 -12.59 -33.43 -4.71
CA PHE A 227 -11.87 -33.71 -5.94
C PHE A 227 -10.40 -33.99 -5.65
N LEU A 228 -10.00 -35.27 -5.71
CA LEU A 228 -8.63 -35.74 -5.50
C LEU A 228 -8.05 -36.30 -6.82
N PRO A 229 -7.65 -35.44 -7.77
CA PRO A 229 -7.10 -35.88 -9.04
C PRO A 229 -5.74 -36.53 -8.87
N LYS A 230 -5.48 -37.49 -9.76
CA LYS A 230 -4.24 -38.27 -9.81
C LYS A 230 -3.68 -38.21 -11.23
N THR A 231 -2.37 -38.07 -11.36
CA THR A 231 -1.71 -38.22 -12.66
C THR A 231 -1.71 -39.68 -13.08
N GLU A 232 -1.75 -39.96 -14.37
CA GLU A 232 -1.56 -41.31 -14.89
C GLU A 232 -0.09 -41.73 -14.75
N ALA A 233 0.15 -43.01 -14.49
CA ALA A 233 1.49 -43.57 -14.45
C ALA A 233 1.93 -43.91 -15.88
N LEU A 234 3.03 -43.32 -16.31
CA LEU A 234 3.63 -43.52 -17.64
C LEU A 234 5.07 -44.05 -17.47
N PRO A 235 5.23 -45.32 -17.05
CA PRO A 235 6.55 -45.89 -16.78
C PRO A 235 7.44 -45.99 -18.02
N GLY A 236 6.85 -45.95 -19.22
CA GLY A 236 7.57 -45.95 -20.49
C GLY A 236 8.15 -44.59 -20.91
N LEU A 237 7.86 -43.51 -20.17
CA LEU A 237 8.33 -42.15 -20.51
C LEU A 237 9.58 -41.75 -19.71
N HIS A 238 9.50 -41.80 -18.38
CA HIS A 238 10.60 -41.51 -17.46
C HIS A 238 10.32 -42.14 -16.08
N GLU A 239 11.37 -42.42 -15.29
CA GLU A 239 11.23 -43.02 -13.95
C GLU A 239 10.35 -42.18 -13.02
N ASP A 240 10.43 -40.85 -13.11
CA ASP A 240 9.59 -39.92 -12.33
C ASP A 240 8.09 -40.06 -12.61
N PHE A 241 7.71 -40.60 -13.77
CA PHE A 241 6.31 -40.85 -14.14
C PHE A 241 5.90 -42.32 -13.92
N ALA A 242 6.79 -43.16 -13.39
CA ALA A 242 6.47 -44.57 -13.14
C ALA A 242 5.37 -44.75 -12.08
N LYS A 243 5.14 -43.74 -11.22
CA LYS A 243 4.11 -43.75 -10.19
C LYS A 243 3.11 -42.61 -10.39
N SER A 244 1.84 -42.91 -10.13
CA SER A 244 0.78 -41.92 -10.08
C SER A 244 1.03 -40.95 -8.91
N THR A 245 0.88 -39.65 -9.17
CA THR A 245 1.05 -38.60 -8.16
C THR A 245 -0.31 -38.00 -7.81
N LEU A 246 -0.60 -37.91 -6.51
CA LEU A 246 -1.79 -37.23 -5.98
C LEU A 246 -1.61 -35.72 -6.05
N VAL A 247 -2.63 -35.01 -6.51
CA VAL A 247 -2.59 -33.55 -6.63
C VAL A 247 -3.69 -32.92 -5.75
N PRO A 248 -3.47 -32.84 -4.42
CA PRO A 248 -4.44 -32.27 -3.50
C PRO A 248 -4.64 -30.76 -3.73
N LYS A 249 -5.78 -30.23 -3.27
CA LYS A 249 -6.07 -28.80 -3.29
C LYS A 249 -5.14 -28.06 -2.32
N SER A 250 -4.53 -26.97 -2.77
CA SER A 250 -3.75 -26.07 -1.91
C SER A 250 -4.63 -24.92 -1.37
N ASN A 251 -4.03 -23.95 -0.69
CA ASN A 251 -4.72 -22.72 -0.25
C ASN A 251 -5.04 -21.75 -1.41
N TYR A 252 -4.85 -22.16 -2.67
CA TYR A 252 -5.19 -21.38 -3.85
C TYR A 252 -6.65 -21.59 -4.25
N PHE A 253 -7.36 -20.49 -4.49
CA PHE A 253 -8.74 -20.50 -4.97
C PHE A 253 -8.80 -19.97 -6.41
N LEU A 254 -9.37 -20.80 -7.30
CA LEU A 254 -9.59 -20.44 -8.69
C LEU A 254 -10.91 -19.67 -8.81
N THR A 255 -10.87 -18.53 -9.47
CA THR A 255 -12.00 -17.64 -9.76
C THR A 255 -11.95 -17.28 -11.23
N LYS A 256 -13.05 -16.79 -11.80
CA LYS A 256 -13.08 -16.38 -13.21
C LYS A 256 -12.03 -15.32 -13.58
N ASN A 257 -11.63 -14.47 -12.64
CA ASN A 257 -10.69 -13.37 -12.88
C ASN A 257 -9.21 -13.77 -12.78
N ASN A 258 -8.91 -14.97 -12.25
CA ASN A 258 -7.54 -15.47 -12.09
C ASN A 258 -7.34 -16.88 -12.67
N ALA A 259 -8.29 -17.35 -13.48
CA ALA A 259 -8.24 -18.60 -14.22
C ALA A 259 -7.62 -18.45 -15.61
#